data_AF-A0AAW0FVE0-F1
#
_entry.id   AF-A0AAW0FVE0-F1
#
_cell.length_a   1.000
_cell.length_b   1.000
_cell.length_c   1.000
_cell.angle_alpha   90.00
_cell.angle_beta   90.00
_cell.angle_gamma   90.00
#
_symmetry.space_group_name_H-M   'P 1'
#
loop_
_entity.id
_entity.type
_entity.pdbx_description
1 polymer ?
#
loop_
_entity_poly.entity_id
_entity_poly.type
_entity_poly.pdbx_seq_one_letter_code
_entity_poly.pdbx_strand_id
1 'polypeptide(L)'
;MSSISTAALQNLDESSRKEIMQFVESENSKSKVQMSIHNFTDMCFKKCNKDKPILSADLNSGEEQCLTNCLNRFLDTNIRRRFQLFEEYAYLSYFNIKPMASGSFKLCTDFNIFN
;
A
#
# COMPACT_ATOMS: atom_id res chain seq x y z
N MET A 1 14.56 3.85 -9.13
CA MET A 1 13.50 3.19 -9.91
C MET A 1 14.16 2.48 -11.08
N SER A 2 13.79 1.22 -11.33
CA SER A 2 14.34 0.37 -12.39
C SER A 2 13.79 0.79 -13.76
N SER A 3 14.46 1.72 -14.43
CA SER A 3 14.16 2.08 -15.82
C SER A 3 14.82 1.08 -16.75
N ILE A 4 14.09 0.05 -17.17
CA ILE A 4 14.54 -0.84 -18.25
C ILE A 4 14.18 -0.17 -19.57
N SER A 5 15.17 0.00 -20.45
CA SER A 5 14.94 0.57 -21.78
C SER A 5 14.10 -0.37 -22.63
N THR A 6 13.01 0.14 -23.22
CA THR A 6 12.11 -0.62 -24.10
C THR A 6 12.83 -1.28 -25.27
N ALA A 7 13.94 -0.70 -25.75
CA ALA A 7 14.79 -1.27 -26.79
C ALA A 7 15.49 -2.58 -26.36
N ALA A 8 15.80 -2.74 -25.07
CA ALA A 8 16.39 -3.96 -24.54
C ALA A 8 15.37 -5.11 -24.46
N LEU A 9 14.07 -4.81 -24.24
CA LEU A 9 13.00 -5.81 -24.21
C LEU A 9 12.62 -6.34 -25.60
N GLN A 10 12.85 -5.56 -26.66
CA GLN A 10 12.54 -5.95 -28.05
C GLN A 10 13.56 -6.92 -28.64
N ASN A 11 14.80 -6.94 -28.14
CA ASN A 11 15.87 -7.82 -28.62
C ASN A 11 15.89 -9.20 -27.93
N LEU A 12 14.96 -9.46 -27.00
CA LEU A 12 14.87 -10.73 -26.27
C LEU A 12 13.83 -11.65 -26.89
N ASP A 13 14.04 -12.96 -26.72
CA ASP A 13 13.06 -13.98 -27.02
C ASP A 13 11.79 -13.84 -26.15
N GLU A 14 10.67 -14.39 -26.61
CA GLU A 14 9.37 -14.26 -25.96
C GLU A 14 9.36 -14.80 -24.52
N SER A 15 10.09 -15.88 -24.25
CA SER A 15 10.17 -16.50 -22.92
C SER A 15 10.91 -15.59 -21.95
N SER A 16 12.11 -15.14 -22.33
CA SER A 16 12.93 -14.22 -21.54
C SER A 16 12.23 -12.89 -21.28
N ARG A 17 11.49 -12.37 -22.27
CA ARG A 17 10.70 -11.13 -22.09
C ARG A 17 9.64 -11.29 -21.01
N LYS A 18 8.93 -12.42 -21.01
CA LYS A 18 7.88 -12.70 -20.01
C LYS A 18 8.46 -12.84 -18.61
N GLU A 19 9.57 -13.56 -18.47
CA GLU A 19 10.27 -13.72 -17.19
C GLU A 19 10.78 -12.39 -16.64
N ILE A 20 11.37 -11.54 -17.48
CA ILE A 20 11.83 -10.22 -17.07
C ILE A 20 10.66 -9.33 -16.68
N MET A 21 9.55 -9.35 -17.41
CA MET A 21 8.36 -8.56 -17.04
C MET A 21 7.82 -8.96 -15.66
N GLN A 22 7.77 -10.26 -15.36
CA GLN A 22 7.40 -10.76 -14.03
C GLN A 22 8.40 -10.34 -12.95
N PHE A 23 9.70 -10.44 -13.24
CA PHE A 23 10.74 -9.99 -12.33
C PHE A 23 10.62 -8.48 -12.04
N VAL A 24 10.41 -7.67 -13.07
CA VAL A 24 10.26 -6.21 -12.96
C VAL A 24 9.04 -5.82 -12.15
N GLU A 25 7.92 -6.51 -12.35
CA GLU A 25 6.72 -6.28 -11.54
C GLU A 25 6.99 -6.58 -10.06
N SER A 26 7.64 -7.71 -9.77
CA SER A 26 8.05 -8.09 -8.42
C SER A 26 8.99 -7.07 -7.78
N GLU A 27 10.03 -6.64 -8.50
CA GLU A 27 11.00 -5.64 -8.02
C GLU A 27 10.37 -4.26 -7.85
N ASN A 28 9.45 -3.86 -8.75
CA ASN A 28 8.70 -2.62 -8.58
C ASN A 28 7.81 -2.66 -7.32
N SER A 29 7.18 -3.80 -7.04
CA SER A 29 6.42 -3.99 -5.80
C SER A 29 7.32 -3.83 -4.57
N LYS A 30 8.48 -4.50 -4.56
CA LYS A 30 9.48 -4.37 -3.49
C LYS A 30 9.96 -2.92 -3.33
N SER A 31 10.26 -2.23 -4.43
CA SER A 31 10.71 -0.84 -4.40
C SER A 31 9.66 0.09 -3.79
N LYS A 32 8.37 -0.13 -4.06
CA LYS A 32 7.28 0.64 -3.43
C LYS A 32 7.24 0.44 -1.92
N VAL A 33 7.41 -0.80 -1.46
CA VAL A 33 7.49 -1.11 -0.02
C VAL A 33 8.72 -0.45 0.60
N GLN A 34 9.89 -0.53 -0.03
CA GLN A 34 11.12 0.10 0.46
C GLN A 34 10.99 1.63 0.57
N MET A 35 10.41 2.30 -0.43
CA MET A 35 10.14 3.74 -0.35
C MET A 35 9.20 4.08 0.81
N SER A 36 8.20 3.23 1.06
CA SER A 36 7.26 3.41 2.17
C SER A 36 7.98 3.24 3.52
N ILE A 37 8.84 2.23 3.65
CA ILE A 37 9.69 2.03 4.84
C ILE A 37 10.54 3.27 5.09
N HIS A 38 11.29 3.75 4.09
CA HIS A 38 12.13 4.95 4.25
C HIS A 38 11.33 6.17 4.72
N ASN A 39 10.14 6.38 4.15
CA ASN A 39 9.27 7.47 4.55
C ASN A 39 8.78 7.33 6.00
N PHE A 40 8.37 6.13 6.41
CA PHE A 40 7.91 5.88 7.78
C PHE A 40 9.05 6.01 8.78
N THR A 41 10.23 5.48 8.46
CA THR A 41 11.43 5.61 9.28
C THR A 41 11.78 7.07 9.49
N ASP A 42 11.88 7.88 8.42
CA ASP A 42 12.24 9.31 8.54
C ASP A 42 11.21 10.08 9.37
N MET A 43 9.92 9.89 9.08
CA MET A 43 8.83 10.57 9.77
C MET A 43 8.75 10.20 11.26
N CYS A 44 8.74 8.90 11.57
CA CYS A 44 8.56 8.42 12.93
C CYS A 44 9.81 8.66 13.78
N PHE A 45 11.00 8.54 13.19
CA PHE A 45 12.24 8.88 13.89
C PHE A 45 12.27 10.35 14.30
N LYS A 46 11.93 11.28 13.37
CA LYS A 46 11.82 12.71 13.68
C LYS A 46 10.78 13.01 14.75
N LYS A 47 9.65 12.30 14.77
CA LYS A 47 8.58 12.49 15.77
C LYS A 47 8.96 11.96 17.14
N CYS A 48 9.61 10.81 17.21
CA CYS A 48 9.94 10.15 18.47
C CYS A 48 11.16 10.75 19.17
N ASN A 49 12.07 11.38 18.40
CA ASN A 49 13.35 11.89 18.89
C ASN A 49 13.50 13.42 18.78
N LYS A 50 12.42 14.16 18.49
CA LYS A 50 12.46 15.63 18.27
C LYS A 50 13.17 16.40 19.39
N ASP A 51 12.97 15.97 20.63
CA ASP A 51 13.45 16.67 21.83
C ASP A 51 14.27 15.75 22.74
N LYS A 52 14.83 14.65 22.20
CA LYS A 52 15.60 13.66 22.95
C LYS A 52 17.02 13.56 22.37
N PRO A 53 18.07 13.59 23.22
CA PRO A 53 19.42 13.28 22.75
C PRO A 53 19.51 11.80 22.35
N ILE A 54 20.18 11.51 21.24
CA ILE A 54 20.48 10.14 20.83
C ILE A 54 21.68 9.67 21.65
N LEU A 55 21.43 8.77 22.61
CA LEU A 55 22.43 8.32 23.58
C LEU A 55 23.16 7.04 23.17
N SER A 56 22.57 6.25 22.26
CA SER A 56 23.11 4.99 21.77
C SER A 56 22.77 4.78 20.29
N ALA A 57 23.48 3.85 19.63
CA ALA A 57 23.14 3.37 18.30
C ALA A 57 21.90 2.45 18.31
N ASP A 58 21.65 1.81 19.45
CA ASP A 58 20.49 0.94 19.66
C ASP A 58 19.28 1.73 20.16
N LEU A 59 18.10 1.27 19.77
CA LEU A 59 16.84 1.84 20.25
C LEU A 59 16.62 1.45 21.72
N ASN A 60 16.35 2.44 22.57
CA ASN A 60 15.86 2.16 23.91
C ASN A 60 14.38 1.74 23.88
N SER A 61 13.89 1.13 24.97
CA SER A 61 12.51 0.64 25.05
C SER A 61 11.44 1.73 24.80
N GLY A 62 11.70 2.98 25.19
CA GLY A 62 10.79 4.09 24.95
C GLY A 62 10.76 4.54 23.48
N GLU A 63 11.90 4.48 22.78
CA GLU A 63 12.01 4.75 21.35
C GLU A 63 11.32 3.66 20.54
N GLU A 64 11.55 2.39 20.87
CA GLU A 64 10.91 1.25 20.23
C GLU A 64 9.38 1.32 20.35
N GLN A 65 8.87 1.60 21.55
CA GLN A 65 7.43 1.75 21.78
C GLN A 65 6.86 2.97 21.02
N CYS A 66 7.59 4.08 20.98
CA CYS A 66 7.16 5.27 20.23
C CYS A 66 7.10 5.00 18.72
N LEU A 67 8.12 4.37 18.15
CA LEU A 67 8.20 4.05 16.72
C LEU A 67 7.06 3.10 16.32
N THR A 68 6.79 2.07 17.13
CA THR A 68 5.68 1.12 16.93
C THR A 68 4.34 1.85 16.92
N ASN A 69 4.09 2.70 17.92
CA ASN A 69 2.84 3.48 18.01
C ASN A 69 2.70 4.50 16.87
N CYS A 70 3.81 5.15 16.47
CA CYS A 70 3.81 6.09 15.35
C CYS A 70 3.39 5.42 14.04
N LEU A 71 3.99 4.26 13.73
CA LEU A 71 3.67 3.50 12.54
C LEU A 71 2.21 3.04 12.55
N ASN A 72 1.73 2.45 13.65
CA ASN A 72 0.35 1.98 13.77
C ASN A 72 -0.65 3.13 13.55
N ARG A 73 -0.45 4.28 14.19
CA ARG A 73 -1.33 5.45 14.01
C ARG A 73 -1.33 5.99 12.58
N PHE A 74 -0.18 5.96 11.91
CA PHE A 74 -0.09 6.34 10.51
C PHE A 74 -0.91 5.38 9.63
N LEU A 75 -0.76 4.07 9.83
CA LEU A 75 -1.49 3.05 9.09
C LEU A 75 -3.00 3.18 9.35
N ASP A 76 -3.43 3.33 10.60
CA ASP A 76 -4.85 3.54 10.96
C ASP A 76 -5.44 4.74 10.21
N THR A 77 -4.74 5.88 10.23
CA THR A 77 -5.23 7.12 9.60
C THR A 77 -5.29 6.99 8.07
N ASN A 78 -4.25 6.42 7.45
CA ASN A 78 -4.16 6.33 6.00
C ASN A 78 -5.02 5.23 5.41
N ILE A 79 -5.16 4.10 6.10
CA ILE A 79 -6.08 3.02 5.71
C ILE A 79 -7.51 3.48 5.87
N ARG A 80 -7.87 4.16 6.98
CA ARG A 80 -9.21 4.74 7.17
C ARG A 80 -9.52 5.79 6.10
N ARG A 81 -8.57 6.69 5.80
CA ARG A 81 -8.71 7.67 4.71
C ARG A 81 -8.89 6.97 3.36
N ARG A 82 -8.06 5.97 3.05
CA ARG A 82 -8.18 5.22 1.79
C ARG A 82 -9.48 4.44 1.71
N PHE A 83 -9.97 3.88 2.81
CA PHE A 83 -11.26 3.18 2.88
C PHE A 83 -12.43 4.14 2.63
N GLN A 84 -12.35 5.36 3.17
CA GLN A 84 -13.35 6.40 2.91
C GLN A 84 -13.33 6.90 1.47
N LEU A 85 -12.15 7.01 0.85
CA LEU A 85 -12.03 7.25 -0.60
C LEU A 85 -12.54 6.05 -1.41
N PHE A 86 -12.40 4.82 -0.89
CA PHE A 86 -12.91 3.63 -1.55
C PHE A 86 -14.44 3.65 -1.65
N GLU A 87 -15.17 4.28 -0.72
CA GLU A 87 -16.62 4.48 -0.87
C GLU A 87 -16.97 5.42 -2.04
N GLU A 88 -16.18 6.47 -2.27
CA GLU A 88 -16.40 7.39 -3.39
C GLU A 88 -16.09 6.72 -4.76
N TYR A 89 -15.04 5.90 -4.83
CA TYR A 89 -14.68 5.15 -6.03
C TYR A 89 -15.57 3.92 -6.28
N ALA A 90 -16.07 3.24 -5.24
CA ALA A 90 -16.97 2.09 -5.40
C ALA A 90 -18.31 2.49 -6.02
N TYR A 91 -18.84 3.68 -5.69
CA TYR A 91 -20.06 4.21 -6.31
C TYR A 91 -19.89 4.48 -7.81
N LEU A 92 -18.79 5.12 -8.21
CA LEU A 92 -18.48 5.42 -9.62
C LEU A 92 -18.14 4.16 -10.45
N SER A 93 -17.54 3.14 -9.84
CA SER A 93 -17.25 1.85 -10.47
C SER A 93 -18.53 1.04 -10.70
N TYR A 94 -19.49 1.10 -9.77
CA TYR A 94 -20.79 0.44 -9.89
C TYR A 94 -21.62 0.98 -11.06
N PHE A 95 -21.52 2.28 -11.36
CA PHE A 95 -22.17 2.92 -12.52
C PHE A 95 -21.47 2.63 -13.86
N ASN A 96 -20.14 2.48 -13.89
CA ASN A 96 -19.39 2.24 -15.13
C ASN A 96 -19.30 0.76 -15.56
N ILE A 97 -19.66 -0.20 -14.69
CA ILE A 97 -19.57 -1.64 -14.98
C ILE A 97 -20.95 -2.30 -15.20
N LYS A 98 -22.09 -1.63 -14.93
CA LYS A 98 -23.41 -2.18 -15.26
C LYS A 98 -23.90 -1.71 -16.65
N PRO A 99 -23.74 -2.51 -17.74
CA PRO A 99 -24.70 -2.43 -18.82
C PRO A 99 -26.08 -2.82 -18.26
N MET A 100 -27.12 -2.15 -18.76
CA MET A 100 -28.54 -2.41 -18.45
C MET A 100 -28.84 -3.91 -18.39
N ALA A 101 -29.04 -4.43 -17.17
CA ALA A 101 -29.77 -5.66 -16.93
C ALA A 101 -30.93 -5.32 -15.98
N SER A 102 -32.05 -5.00 -16.60
CA SER A 102 -33.38 -4.98 -16.00
C SER A 102 -33.65 -6.33 -15.32
N GLY A 103 -33.89 -6.33 -14.01
CA GLY A 103 -34.36 -7.52 -13.31
C GLY A 103 -33.89 -7.60 -11.85
N SER A 104 -34.74 -7.11 -10.95
CA SER A 104 -34.86 -7.58 -9.56
C SER A 104 -33.58 -7.63 -8.71
N PHE A 105 -33.18 -6.47 -8.19
CA PHE A 105 -32.23 -6.38 -7.08
C PHE A 105 -32.92 -6.86 -5.78
N LYS A 106 -32.83 -8.16 -5.48
CA LYS A 106 -33.14 -8.67 -4.14
C LYS A 106 -31.96 -8.30 -3.24
N LEU A 107 -32.17 -7.32 -2.36
CA LEU A 107 -31.20 -6.97 -1.32
C LEU A 107 -30.82 -8.26 -0.56
N CYS A 108 -29.53 -8.60 -0.55
CA CYS A 108 -28.96 -9.48 0.47
C CYS A 108 -28.87 -8.71 1.79
N THR A 109 -30.01 -8.36 2.37
CA THR A 109 -30.15 -8.33 3.83
C THR A 109 -30.50 -9.75 4.22
N ASP A 110 -29.49 -10.55 4.55
CA ASP A 110 -29.59 -11.78 5.38
C ASP A 110 -28.21 -12.46 5.43
N PHE A 111 -27.23 -11.78 6.01
CA PHE A 111 -26.09 -12.47 6.61
C PHE A 111 -26.15 -12.23 8.11
N ASN A 112 -26.90 -13.13 8.75
CA ASN A 112 -26.94 -13.28 10.18
C ASN A 112 -25.58 -13.81 10.66
N ILE A 113 -24.64 -12.89 10.92
CA ILE A 113 -23.50 -13.11 11.80
C ILE A 113 -23.54 -11.97 12.83
N PHE A 114 -24.42 -12.08 13.81
CA PHE A 114 -24.15 -11.88 15.24
C PHE A 114 -25.49 -12.00 15.98
N ASN A 115 -25.62 -13.11 16.73
CA ASN A 115 -26.78 -13.65 17.47
C ASN A 115 -27.80 -14.47 16.67
#